data_AF-A0A7I8I7U5-F1
#
_entry.id   AF-A0A7I8I7U5-F1
#
_cell.length_a   1.000
_cell.length_b   1.000
_cell.length_c   1.000
_cell.angle_alpha   90.00
_cell.angle_beta   90.00
_cell.angle_gamma   90.00
#
_symmetry.space_group_name_H-M   'P 1'
#
loop_
_entity.id
_entity.type
_entity.pdbx_description
1 polymer ?
#
loop_
_entity_poly.entity_id
_entity_poly.type
_entity_poly.pdbx_seq_one_letter_code
_entity_poly.pdbx_strand_id
1 'polypeptide(L)'
;MATTRRTLLSLAVFFAVLVSSSLAFADERRDPRLEQCREECRQQPHYDQEMRRRCERRCEEQLASGEAERRFEQCQRRCGEEERRQPEERRRCERRCEEQYREEREREERRRRRMREDPEEQLQQCQSECRRQAQDPRRQEQCRRRCEEQYREEKERQERRRREDVNQARREDPEEQLQQCQSECRRQAQDPRRQEECRRRCEEQYREEKERQERRRREDVNQARREDPEEQLQQCQSECRRQAQDPRRQEQCRRRCEEQYREEKERQERRRREDVNQARREDPEEQLQQCQSECRRQAQDPRRQEECRRRCEEQYREEKERQERRRREDVNQARRETRRSSSSSARVSAGGRPKIPAGRSSAAAVARSSTGRRRKGKSDAAGRM
;
A
#
# COMPACT_ATOMS: atom_id res chain seq x y z
N MET A 1 27.81 43.58 -37.26
CA MET A 1 27.43 42.15 -37.05
C MET A 1 28.25 41.41 -35.99
N ALA A 2 29.39 41.93 -35.50
CA ALA A 2 30.20 41.25 -34.48
C ALA A 2 29.66 41.39 -33.04
N THR A 3 28.95 42.48 -32.73
CA THR A 3 28.41 42.77 -31.40
C THR A 3 27.22 41.89 -31.03
N THR A 4 26.35 41.55 -31.98
CA THR A 4 25.18 40.68 -31.76
C THR A 4 25.55 39.23 -31.46
N ARG A 5 26.68 38.73 -31.98
CA ARG A 5 27.15 37.36 -31.64
C ARG A 5 27.67 37.25 -30.21
N ARG A 6 28.28 38.31 -29.66
CA ARG A 6 28.80 38.31 -28.29
C ARG A 6 27.68 38.34 -27.25
N THR A 7 26.60 39.08 -27.49
CA THR A 7 25.45 39.14 -26.57
C THR A 7 24.67 37.82 -26.55
N LEU A 8 24.50 37.15 -27.69
CA LEU A 8 23.83 35.84 -27.76
C LEU A 8 24.61 34.74 -27.01
N LEU A 9 25.94 34.71 -27.13
CA LEU A 9 26.77 33.76 -26.39
C LEU A 9 26.73 34.02 -24.88
N SER A 10 26.74 35.28 -24.45
CA SER A 10 26.65 35.62 -23.02
C SER A 10 25.29 35.24 -22.42
N LEU A 11 24.18 35.45 -23.15
CA LEU A 11 22.85 35.03 -22.73
C LEU A 11 22.71 33.50 -22.67
N ALA A 12 23.28 32.77 -23.64
CA ALA A 12 23.25 31.31 -23.65
C ALA A 12 23.98 30.70 -22.45
N VAL A 13 25.14 31.26 -22.08
CA VAL A 13 25.89 30.83 -20.88
C VAL A 13 25.11 31.15 -19.60
N PHE A 14 24.49 32.32 -19.51
CA PHE A 14 23.69 32.70 -18.33
C PHE A 14 22.46 31.77 -18.16
N PHE A 15 21.80 31.43 -19.27
CA PHE A 15 20.67 30.50 -19.26
C PHE A 15 21.13 29.08 -18.88
N ALA A 16 22.28 28.62 -19.39
CA ALA A 16 22.85 27.34 -19.01
C ALA A 16 23.20 27.28 -17.51
N VAL A 17 23.76 28.35 -16.93
CA VAL A 17 24.04 28.42 -15.49
C VAL A 17 22.75 28.44 -14.66
N LEU A 18 21.72 29.17 -15.09
CA LEU A 18 20.42 29.19 -14.39
C LEU A 18 19.70 27.84 -14.45
N VAL A 19 19.72 27.15 -15.60
CA VAL A 19 19.14 25.81 -15.75
C VAL A 19 19.93 24.79 -14.93
N SER A 20 21.27 24.87 -14.94
CA SER A 20 22.13 23.97 -14.14
C SER A 20 21.93 24.18 -12.64
N SER A 21 21.77 25.43 -12.20
CA SER A 21 21.49 25.75 -10.80
C SER A 21 20.10 25.26 -10.37
N SER A 22 19.11 25.35 -11.25
CA SER A 22 17.74 24.89 -10.96
C SER A 22 17.65 23.35 -10.88
N LEU A 23 18.46 22.63 -11.65
CA LEU A 23 18.53 21.17 -11.58
C LEU A 23 19.23 20.66 -10.32
N ALA A 24 20.17 21.43 -9.75
CA ALA A 24 20.84 21.07 -8.50
C ALA A 24 19.94 21.18 -7.25
N PHE A 25 18.86 21.97 -7.30
CA PHE A 25 17.89 22.07 -6.20
C PHE A 25 16.70 21.12 -6.33
N ALA A 26 16.53 20.45 -7.47
CA ALA A 26 15.49 19.44 -7.68
C ALA A 26 15.93 18.03 -7.24
N ASP A 27 17.20 17.87 -6.85
CA ASP A 27 17.65 16.68 -6.13
C ASP A 27 17.16 16.80 -4.67
N GLU A 28 15.85 16.59 -4.53
CA GLU A 28 15.14 16.42 -3.28
C GLU A 28 15.89 15.37 -2.48
N ARG A 29 16.73 15.81 -1.53
CA ARG A 29 17.58 14.96 -0.69
C ARG A 29 16.73 13.83 -0.13
N ARG A 30 16.76 12.67 -0.80
CA ARG A 30 16.08 11.47 -0.32
C ARG A 30 16.68 11.15 1.03
N ASP A 31 15.85 11.17 2.08
CA ASP A 31 16.29 10.79 3.41
C ASP A 31 16.85 9.35 3.32
N PRO A 32 18.14 9.12 3.64
CA PRO A 32 18.72 7.78 3.56
C PRO A 32 17.96 6.77 4.43
N ARG A 33 17.29 7.22 5.51
CA ARG A 33 16.44 6.36 6.33
C ARG A 33 15.17 5.92 5.60
N LEU A 34 14.62 6.76 4.73
CA LEU A 34 13.46 6.41 3.91
C LEU A 34 13.82 5.36 2.87
N GLU A 35 14.96 5.52 2.21
CA GLU A 35 15.44 4.55 1.24
C GLU A 35 15.76 3.21 1.93
N GLN A 36 16.39 3.22 3.10
CA GLN A 36 16.63 2.00 3.88
C GLN A 36 15.31 1.29 4.26
N CYS A 37 14.31 2.02 4.77
CA CYS A 37 13.01 1.43 5.12
C CYS A 37 12.26 0.89 3.89
N ARG A 38 12.32 1.60 2.75
CA ARG A 38 11.77 1.12 1.48
C ARG A 38 12.47 -0.15 1.01
N GLU A 39 13.79 -0.21 1.16
CA GLU A 39 14.58 -1.38 0.80
C GLU A 39 14.23 -2.58 1.69
N GLU A 40 14.10 -2.39 3.00
CA GLU A 40 13.60 -3.41 3.94
C GLU A 40 12.20 -3.91 3.54
N CYS A 41 11.27 -3.00 3.19
CA CYS A 41 9.95 -3.37 2.68
C CYS A 41 10.03 -4.18 1.38
N ARG A 42 11.03 -3.93 0.52
CA ARG A 42 11.23 -4.67 -0.75
C ARG A 42 11.90 -6.02 -0.54
N GLN A 43 12.75 -6.14 0.47
CA GLN A 43 13.42 -7.38 0.84
C GLN A 43 12.49 -8.37 1.54
N GLN A 44 11.29 -7.97 1.97
CA GLN A 44 10.29 -8.89 2.54
C GLN A 44 9.77 -9.89 1.47
N PRO A 45 10.12 -11.18 1.55
CA PRO A 45 9.87 -12.15 0.48
C PRO A 45 8.38 -12.50 0.34
N HIS A 46 7.61 -12.37 1.43
CA HIS A 46 6.18 -12.69 1.46
C HIS A 46 5.28 -11.52 1.09
N TYR A 47 5.83 -10.32 0.86
CA TYR A 47 5.01 -9.16 0.54
C TYR A 47 4.73 -9.13 -0.96
N ASP A 48 3.45 -9.24 -1.32
CA ASP A 48 3.00 -8.91 -2.66
C ASP A 48 3.19 -7.41 -2.95
N GLN A 49 2.98 -7.00 -4.21
CA GLN A 49 3.22 -5.62 -4.63
C GLN A 49 2.33 -4.61 -3.87
N GLU A 50 1.12 -4.99 -3.46
CA GLU A 50 0.23 -4.12 -2.70
C GLU A 50 0.68 -3.98 -1.25
N MET A 51 1.11 -5.08 -0.62
CA MET A 51 1.71 -5.10 0.71
C MET A 51 2.99 -4.29 0.77
N ARG A 52 3.88 -4.40 -0.24
CA ARG A 52 5.10 -3.59 -0.36
C ARG A 52 4.76 -2.10 -0.42
N ARG A 53 3.80 -1.70 -1.26
CA ARG A 53 3.34 -0.29 -1.34
C ARG A 53 2.70 0.19 -0.05
N ARG A 54 1.96 -0.67 0.67
CA ARG A 54 1.40 -0.34 1.99
C ARG A 54 2.53 -0.18 3.03
N CYS A 55 3.59 -0.97 2.95
CA CYS A 55 4.79 -0.87 3.77
C CYS A 55 5.57 0.42 3.48
N GLU A 56 5.87 0.72 2.21
CA GLU A 56 6.58 1.95 1.81
C GLU A 56 5.81 3.20 2.26
N ARG A 57 4.47 3.23 2.14
CA ARG A 57 3.63 4.32 2.69
C ARG A 57 3.72 4.44 4.20
N ARG A 58 3.81 3.32 4.94
CA ARG A 58 4.02 3.35 6.40
C ARG A 58 5.42 3.89 6.75
N CYS A 59 6.45 3.56 5.99
CA CYS A 59 7.78 4.14 6.15
C CYS A 59 7.75 5.67 6.00
N GLU A 60 7.10 6.16 4.94
CA GLU A 60 6.92 7.60 4.70
C GLU A 60 6.16 8.26 5.86
N GLU A 61 5.06 7.65 6.33
CA GLU A 61 4.30 8.14 7.49
C GLU A 61 5.13 8.15 8.79
N GLN A 62 5.95 7.13 9.03
CA GLN A 62 6.79 7.06 10.23
C GLN A 62 7.91 8.11 10.19
N LEU A 63 8.54 8.29 9.04
CA LEU A 63 9.63 9.26 8.89
C LEU A 63 9.13 10.69 8.95
N ALA A 64 7.99 11.01 8.32
CA ALA A 64 7.36 12.32 8.44
C ALA A 64 7.04 12.66 9.90
N SER A 65 6.45 11.71 10.64
CA SER A 65 6.18 11.90 12.08
C SER A 65 7.47 12.08 12.89
N GLY A 66 8.52 11.31 12.58
CA GLY A 66 9.79 11.39 13.29
C GLY A 66 10.62 12.64 12.93
N GLU A 67 10.39 13.27 11.79
CA GLU A 67 11.01 14.56 11.45
C GLU A 67 10.44 15.71 12.30
N ALA A 68 9.12 15.77 12.48
CA ALA A 68 8.48 16.76 13.34
C ALA A 68 8.98 16.64 14.79
N GLU A 69 9.10 15.41 15.30
CA GLU A 69 9.63 15.15 16.64
C GLU A 69 11.10 15.57 16.77
N ARG A 70 11.95 15.24 15.78
CA ARG A 70 13.35 15.70 15.76
C ARG A 70 13.49 17.22 15.71
N ARG A 71 12.64 17.92 14.96
CA ARG A 71 12.61 19.39 14.93
C ARG A 71 12.21 19.97 16.29
N PHE A 72 11.23 19.36 16.95
CA PHE A 72 10.80 19.75 18.29
C PHE A 72 11.93 19.56 19.32
N GLU A 73 12.60 18.41 19.32
CA GLU A 73 13.77 18.17 20.19
C GLU A 73 14.90 19.17 19.93
N GLN A 74 15.22 19.46 18.67
CA GLN A 74 16.21 20.48 18.32
C GLN A 74 15.79 21.87 18.81
N CYS A 75 14.51 22.22 18.71
CA CYS A 75 13.97 23.48 19.24
C CYS A 75 14.15 23.55 20.76
N GLN A 76 13.82 22.48 21.48
CA GLN A 76 14.03 22.40 22.94
C GLN A 76 15.50 22.52 23.33
N ARG A 77 16.40 21.82 22.63
CA ARG A 77 17.86 21.92 22.88
C ARG A 77 18.35 23.35 22.69
N ARG A 78 17.95 24.01 21.61
CA ARG A 78 18.31 25.43 21.37
C ARG A 78 17.78 26.36 22.45
N CYS A 79 16.55 26.14 22.94
CA CYS A 79 16.02 26.89 24.07
C CYS A 79 16.78 26.62 25.38
N GLY A 80 17.41 25.44 25.53
CA GLY A 80 18.21 25.06 26.70
C GLY A 80 19.67 25.54 26.65
N GLU A 81 20.29 25.57 25.47
CA GLU A 81 21.69 26.00 25.27
C GLU A 81 21.90 27.50 25.45
N GLU A 82 20.84 28.31 25.36
CA GLU A 82 20.89 29.73 25.73
C GLU A 82 20.88 29.91 27.25
N GLU A 83 21.89 29.36 27.91
CA GLU A 83 22.10 29.29 29.37
C GLU A 83 22.13 30.68 30.05
N ARG A 84 22.30 31.75 29.25
CA ARG A 84 22.28 33.16 29.71
C ARG A 84 20.90 33.81 29.73
N ARG A 85 19.85 33.14 29.25
CA ARG A 85 18.49 33.71 29.25
C ARG A 85 17.84 33.57 30.62
N GLN A 86 17.00 34.56 30.96
CA GLN A 86 16.22 34.47 32.19
C GLN A 86 15.27 33.25 32.13
N PRO A 87 14.97 32.59 33.26
CA PRO A 87 14.09 31.41 33.29
C PRO A 87 12.73 31.63 32.59
N GLU A 88 12.20 32.86 32.62
CA GLU A 88 10.96 33.22 31.96
C GLU A 88 11.05 33.19 30.43
N GLU A 89 12.18 33.65 29.87
CA GLU A 89 12.43 33.63 28.42
C GLU A 89 12.57 32.20 27.91
N ARG A 90 13.25 31.33 28.69
CA ARG A 90 13.36 29.90 28.39
C ARG A 90 11.98 29.23 28.35
N ARG A 91 11.14 29.44 29.37
CA ARG A 91 9.74 28.92 29.39
C ARG A 91 8.89 29.45 28.25
N ARG A 92 9.14 30.70 27.80
CA ARG A 92 8.45 31.28 26.64
C ARG A 92 8.94 30.66 25.33
N CYS A 93 10.22 30.34 25.22
CA CYS A 93 10.80 29.63 24.09
C CYS A 93 10.23 28.20 23.97
N GLU A 94 10.24 27.44 25.07
CA GLU A 94 9.72 26.07 25.13
C GLU A 94 8.23 26.00 24.74
N ARG A 95 7.40 26.93 25.24
CA ARG A 95 5.99 27.03 24.86
C ARG A 95 5.79 27.27 23.36
N ARG A 96 6.63 28.08 22.72
CA ARG A 96 6.55 28.29 21.27
C ARG A 96 6.96 27.04 20.50
N CYS A 97 7.99 26.33 20.94
CA CYS A 97 8.38 25.05 20.33
C CYS A 97 7.23 24.03 20.42
N GLU A 98 6.56 23.95 21.58
CA GLU A 98 5.44 23.03 21.79
C GLU A 98 4.22 23.39 20.93
N GLU A 99 3.89 24.69 20.84
CA GLU A 99 2.80 25.17 20.00
C GLU A 99 3.06 24.89 18.50
N GLN A 100 4.28 25.14 18.02
CA GLN A 100 4.69 24.82 16.65
C GLN A 100 4.62 23.32 16.36
N TYR A 101 5.13 22.49 17.26
CA TYR A 101 5.08 21.03 17.11
C TYR A 101 3.63 20.53 17.09
N ARG A 102 2.77 21.05 17.96
CA ARG A 102 1.34 20.73 17.99
C ARG A 102 0.64 21.12 16.69
N GLU A 103 0.91 22.31 16.17
CA GLU A 103 0.33 22.77 14.91
C GLU A 103 0.81 21.93 13.71
N GLU A 104 2.09 21.59 13.64
CA GLU A 104 2.65 20.73 12.59
C GLU A 104 2.03 19.33 12.64
N ARG A 105 1.94 18.74 13.84
CA ARG A 105 1.30 17.42 14.05
C ARG A 105 -0.18 17.44 13.69
N GLU A 106 -0.92 18.48 14.06
CA GLU A 106 -2.33 18.62 13.69
C GLU A 106 -2.52 18.79 12.17
N ARG A 107 -1.65 19.57 11.51
CA ARG A 107 -1.65 19.70 10.05
C ARG A 107 -1.37 18.36 9.37
N GLU A 108 -0.41 17.59 9.87
CA GLU A 108 -0.10 16.27 9.34
C GLU A 108 -1.26 15.29 9.55
N GLU A 109 -1.87 15.26 10.73
CA GLU A 109 -3.03 14.44 11.01
C GLU A 109 -4.22 14.81 10.11
N ARG A 110 -4.47 16.11 9.88
CA ARG A 110 -5.48 16.58 8.92
C ARG A 110 -5.17 16.11 7.50
N ARG A 111 -3.90 16.13 7.07
CA ARG A 111 -3.50 15.56 5.76
C ARG A 111 -3.77 14.06 5.70
N ARG A 112 -3.42 13.31 6.75
CA ARG A 112 -3.67 11.86 6.85
C ARG A 112 -5.16 11.55 6.80
N ARG A 113 -5.99 12.30 7.53
CA ARG A 113 -7.45 12.17 7.49
C ARG A 113 -7.99 12.39 6.08
N ARG A 114 -7.55 13.45 5.39
CA ARG A 114 -7.95 13.72 3.99
C ARG A 114 -7.56 12.61 3.02
N MET A 115 -6.41 11.95 3.22
CA MET A 115 -6.00 10.83 2.38
C MET A 115 -6.76 9.52 2.68
N ARG A 116 -7.31 9.38 3.89
CA ARG A 116 -8.07 8.21 4.32
C ARG A 116 -9.58 8.34 4.11
N GLU A 117 -10.10 9.56 4.13
CA GLU A 117 -11.53 9.82 3.89
C GLU A 117 -11.95 9.34 2.52
N ASP A 118 -13.10 8.66 2.48
CA ASP A 118 -13.72 8.28 1.23
C ASP A 118 -14.18 9.56 0.50
N PRO A 119 -13.82 9.74 -0.79
CA PRO A 119 -14.32 10.86 -1.58
C PRO A 119 -15.86 11.01 -1.51
N GLU A 120 -16.59 9.91 -1.34
CA GLU A 120 -18.05 9.90 -1.18
C GLU A 120 -18.49 10.55 0.13
N GLU A 121 -17.73 10.34 1.21
CA GLU A 121 -17.98 10.96 2.51
C GLU A 121 -17.70 12.47 2.46
N GLN A 122 -16.64 12.89 1.77
CA GLN A 122 -16.33 14.31 1.55
C GLN A 122 -17.43 15.02 0.75
N LEU A 123 -17.98 14.36 -0.27
CA LEU A 123 -19.12 14.90 -1.02
C LEU A 123 -20.33 15.07 -0.09
N GLN A 124 -20.66 14.08 0.74
CA GLN A 124 -21.78 14.16 1.68
C GLN A 124 -21.60 15.28 2.72
N GLN A 125 -20.38 15.43 3.26
CA GLN A 125 -20.05 16.52 4.18
C GLN A 125 -20.22 17.89 3.49
N CYS A 126 -19.65 18.07 2.29
CA CYS A 126 -19.77 19.31 1.51
C CYS A 126 -21.23 19.66 1.21
N GLN A 127 -22.05 18.67 0.79
CA GLN A 127 -23.48 18.89 0.55
C GLN A 127 -24.26 19.26 1.83
N SER A 128 -23.88 18.66 2.97
CA SER A 128 -24.47 18.98 4.28
C SER A 128 -24.12 20.39 4.73
N GLU A 129 -22.88 20.83 4.52
CA GLU A 129 -22.44 22.20 4.78
C GLU A 129 -23.15 23.22 3.89
N CYS A 130 -23.27 22.93 2.58
CA CYS A 130 -24.04 23.75 1.65
C CYS A 130 -25.50 23.94 2.13
N ARG A 131 -26.13 22.87 2.64
CA ARG A 131 -27.49 22.92 3.18
C ARG A 131 -27.61 23.75 4.46
N ARG A 132 -26.56 23.79 5.28
CA ARG A 132 -26.52 24.60 6.52
C ARG A 132 -26.24 26.08 6.25
N GLN A 133 -25.39 26.39 5.27
CA GLN A 133 -24.94 27.76 5.00
C GLN A 133 -25.86 28.53 4.04
N ALA A 134 -26.50 27.85 3.08
CA ALA A 134 -27.34 28.52 2.09
C ALA A 134 -28.79 28.64 2.59
N GLN A 135 -29.23 29.88 2.85
CA GLN A 135 -30.65 30.19 3.09
C GLN A 135 -31.47 30.21 1.79
N ASP A 136 -30.81 30.48 0.65
CA ASP A 136 -31.45 30.58 -0.67
C ASP A 136 -31.27 29.28 -1.48
N PRO A 137 -32.35 28.75 -2.11
CA PRO A 137 -32.29 27.51 -2.89
C PRO A 137 -31.32 27.55 -4.07
N ARG A 138 -31.17 28.69 -4.77
CA ARG A 138 -30.25 28.81 -5.92
C ARG A 138 -28.80 28.77 -5.44
N ARG A 139 -28.48 29.43 -4.34
CA ARG A 139 -27.14 29.35 -3.73
C ARG A 139 -26.82 27.94 -3.25
N GLN A 140 -27.81 27.25 -2.69
CA GLN A 140 -27.66 25.86 -2.27
C GLN A 140 -27.36 24.95 -3.47
N GLU A 141 -28.09 25.09 -4.58
CA GLU A 141 -27.86 24.30 -5.79
C GLU A 141 -26.48 24.57 -6.40
N GLN A 142 -26.06 25.84 -6.49
CA GLN A 142 -24.72 26.18 -6.98
C GLN A 142 -23.61 25.59 -6.10
N CYS A 143 -23.77 25.63 -4.78
CA CYS A 143 -22.83 25.02 -3.83
C CYS A 143 -22.77 23.49 -4.03
N ARG A 144 -23.94 22.83 -4.16
CA ARG A 144 -24.02 21.39 -4.42
C ARG A 144 -23.31 20.98 -5.72
N ARG A 145 -23.51 21.74 -6.79
CA ARG A 145 -22.84 21.51 -8.09
C ARG A 145 -21.32 21.60 -7.96
N ARG A 146 -20.79 22.58 -7.22
CA ARG A 146 -19.34 22.68 -6.97
C ARG A 146 -18.80 21.48 -6.20
N CYS A 147 -19.50 21.02 -5.16
CA CYS A 147 -19.12 19.80 -4.44
C CYS A 147 -19.10 18.57 -5.37
N GLU A 148 -20.13 18.41 -6.22
CA GLU A 148 -20.23 17.30 -7.18
C GLU A 148 -19.11 17.35 -8.23
N GLU A 149 -18.73 18.54 -8.71
CA GLU A 149 -17.62 18.75 -9.64
C GLU A 149 -16.27 18.40 -9.00
N GLN A 150 -16.01 18.88 -7.79
CA GLN A 150 -14.79 18.52 -7.04
C GLN A 150 -14.69 17.02 -6.78
N TYR A 151 -15.79 16.38 -6.41
CA TYR A 151 -15.83 14.92 -6.24
C TYR A 151 -15.48 14.18 -7.54
N ARG A 152 -16.00 14.64 -8.69
CA ARG A 152 -15.68 14.04 -9.99
C ARG A 152 -14.20 14.19 -10.34
N GLU A 153 -13.64 15.39 -10.17
CA GLU A 153 -12.22 15.63 -10.42
C GLU A 153 -11.32 14.78 -9.52
N GLU A 154 -11.62 14.70 -8.22
CA GLU A 154 -10.85 13.91 -7.26
C GLU A 154 -10.94 12.41 -7.59
N LYS A 155 -12.14 11.93 -7.94
CA LYS A 155 -12.36 10.54 -8.39
C LYS A 155 -11.61 10.23 -9.67
N GLU A 156 -11.60 11.14 -10.64
CA GLU A 156 -10.83 10.97 -11.88
C GLU A 156 -9.33 10.95 -11.62
N ARG A 157 -8.82 11.83 -10.75
CA ARG A 157 -7.41 11.81 -10.29
C ARG A 157 -7.07 10.49 -9.62
N GLN A 158 -7.94 10.00 -8.74
CA GLN A 158 -7.74 8.72 -8.05
C GLN A 158 -7.74 7.55 -9.04
N GLU A 159 -8.66 7.54 -10.02
CA GLU A 159 -8.66 6.55 -11.09
C GLU A 159 -7.41 6.63 -11.96
N ARG A 160 -6.93 7.84 -12.29
CA ARG A 160 -5.70 8.03 -13.08
C ARG A 160 -4.50 7.44 -12.35
N ARG A 161 -4.34 7.71 -11.04
CA ARG A 161 -3.30 7.10 -10.20
C ARG A 161 -3.41 5.57 -10.21
N ARG A 162 -4.62 5.03 -10.01
CA ARG A 162 -4.86 3.57 -10.07
C ARG A 162 -4.54 2.97 -11.44
N ARG A 163 -4.82 3.68 -12.53
CA ARG A 163 -4.47 3.23 -13.89
C ARG A 163 -2.97 3.27 -14.12
N GLU A 164 -2.28 4.30 -13.64
CA GLU A 164 -0.82 4.39 -13.66
C GLU A 164 -0.18 3.25 -12.88
N ASP A 165 -0.71 2.93 -11.69
CA ASP A 165 -0.27 1.81 -10.86
C ASP A 165 -0.39 0.46 -11.56
N VAL A 166 -1.56 0.19 -12.17
CA VAL A 166 -1.79 -1.04 -12.94
C VAL A 166 -0.91 -1.08 -14.19
N ASN A 167 -0.75 0.05 -14.88
CA ASN A 167 0.14 0.14 -16.04
C ASN A 167 1.59 -0.08 -15.66
N GLN A 168 2.02 0.37 -14.47
CA GLN A 168 3.37 0.12 -13.97
C GLN A 168 3.58 -1.36 -13.69
N ALA A 169 2.66 -2.01 -12.97
CA ALA A 169 2.69 -3.46 -12.74
C ALA A 169 2.67 -4.26 -14.05
N ARG A 170 1.91 -3.78 -15.05
CA ARG A 170 1.83 -4.39 -16.39
C ARG A 170 3.11 -4.16 -17.20
N ARG A 171 3.75 -3.01 -17.06
CA ARG A 171 5.07 -2.74 -17.65
C ARG A 171 6.15 -3.62 -17.05
N GLU A 172 5.98 -4.15 -15.85
CA GLU A 172 6.91 -5.08 -15.21
C GLU A 172 6.71 -6.54 -15.67
N ASP A 173 5.73 -6.83 -16.54
CA ASP A 173 5.54 -8.15 -17.13
C ASP A 173 6.48 -8.36 -18.34
N PRO A 174 7.50 -9.24 -18.23
CA PRO A 174 8.47 -9.46 -19.31
C PRO A 174 7.81 -9.95 -20.60
N GLU A 175 6.71 -10.72 -20.51
CA GLU A 175 6.05 -11.29 -21.69
C GLU A 175 5.38 -10.20 -22.54
N GLU A 176 4.79 -9.20 -21.88
CA GLU A 176 4.17 -8.08 -22.57
C GLU A 176 5.22 -7.16 -23.19
N GLN A 177 6.35 -6.93 -22.50
CA GLN A 177 7.48 -6.18 -23.06
C GLN A 177 8.02 -6.85 -24.34
N LEU A 178 8.17 -8.17 -24.35
CA LEU A 178 8.61 -8.92 -25.54
C LEU A 178 7.62 -8.71 -26.70
N GLN A 179 6.31 -8.82 -26.45
CA GLN A 179 5.29 -8.61 -27.47
C GLN A 179 5.30 -7.18 -28.03
N GLN A 180 5.48 -6.18 -27.17
CA GLN A 180 5.61 -4.77 -27.58
C GLN A 180 6.86 -4.57 -28.44
N CYS A 181 8.02 -5.06 -27.99
CA CYS A 181 9.29 -4.98 -28.73
C CYS A 181 9.19 -5.66 -30.11
N GLN A 182 8.63 -6.86 -30.18
CA GLN A 182 8.40 -7.56 -31.46
C GLN A 182 7.46 -6.79 -32.39
N SER A 183 6.41 -6.17 -31.84
CA SER A 183 5.47 -5.34 -32.61
C SER A 183 6.13 -4.08 -33.16
N GLU A 184 7.01 -3.45 -32.39
CA GLU A 184 7.80 -2.29 -32.81
C GLU A 184 8.82 -2.67 -33.88
N CYS A 185 9.55 -3.78 -33.71
CA CYS A 185 10.43 -4.32 -34.75
C CYS A 185 9.67 -4.55 -36.07
N ARG A 186 8.45 -5.07 -36.00
CA ARG A 186 7.60 -5.28 -37.18
C ARG A 186 7.22 -4.00 -37.90
N ARG A 187 7.04 -2.90 -37.16
CA ARG A 187 6.66 -1.59 -37.71
C ARG A 187 7.86 -0.82 -38.27
N GLN A 188 9.03 -0.93 -37.63
CA GLN A 188 10.21 -0.15 -37.97
C GLN A 188 11.08 -0.80 -39.06
N ALA A 189 11.14 -2.13 -39.12
CA ALA A 189 11.99 -2.82 -40.08
C ALA A 189 11.27 -3.02 -41.42
N GLN A 190 11.73 -2.31 -42.46
CA GLN A 190 11.32 -2.55 -43.85
C GLN A 190 12.00 -3.79 -44.45
N ASP A 191 13.20 -4.14 -43.95
CA ASP A 191 13.98 -5.29 -44.41
C ASP A 191 13.74 -6.52 -43.50
N PRO A 192 13.42 -7.69 -44.06
CA PRO A 192 13.24 -8.94 -43.31
C PRO A 192 14.44 -9.33 -42.42
N ARG A 193 15.67 -9.11 -42.86
CA ARG A 193 16.87 -9.43 -42.07
C ARG A 193 16.99 -8.53 -40.84
N ARG A 194 16.73 -7.24 -41.00
CA ARG A 194 16.71 -6.28 -39.86
C ARG A 194 15.59 -6.58 -38.89
N GLN A 195 14.44 -7.04 -39.40
CA GLN A 195 13.32 -7.47 -38.56
C GLN A 195 13.68 -8.69 -37.71
N GLU A 196 14.35 -9.68 -38.31
CA GLU A 196 14.80 -10.88 -37.59
C GLU A 196 15.85 -10.54 -36.52
N GLU A 197 16.84 -9.70 -36.84
CA GLU A 197 17.85 -9.27 -35.88
C GLU A 197 17.23 -8.51 -34.69
N CYS A 198 16.30 -7.60 -34.97
CA CYS A 198 15.56 -6.87 -33.93
C CYS A 198 14.76 -7.83 -33.04
N ARG A 199 14.06 -8.80 -33.63
CA ARG A 199 13.32 -9.82 -32.88
C ARG A 199 14.22 -10.67 -31.99
N ARG A 200 15.40 -11.07 -32.49
CA ARG A 200 16.39 -11.82 -31.68
C ARG A 200 16.85 -11.02 -30.46
N ARG A 201 17.14 -9.72 -30.63
CA ARG A 201 17.49 -8.84 -29.51
C ARG A 201 16.36 -8.73 -28.48
N CYS A 202 15.11 -8.59 -28.91
CA CYS A 202 13.96 -8.60 -27.99
C CYS A 202 13.86 -9.92 -27.21
N GLU A 203 14.03 -11.06 -27.89
CA GLU A 203 13.99 -12.39 -27.26
C GLU A 203 15.14 -12.61 -26.27
N GLU A 204 16.32 -12.08 -26.57
CA GLU A 204 17.48 -12.09 -25.66
C GLU A 204 17.22 -11.25 -24.40
N GLN A 205 16.74 -10.01 -24.57
CA GLN A 205 16.36 -9.15 -23.43
C GLN A 205 15.30 -9.79 -22.55
N TYR A 206 14.28 -10.42 -23.15
CA TYR A 206 13.26 -11.15 -22.40
C TYR A 206 13.86 -12.30 -21.58
N ARG A 207 14.80 -13.07 -22.15
CA ARG A 207 15.47 -14.16 -21.42
C ARG A 207 16.30 -13.62 -20.27
N GLU A 208 17.07 -12.55 -20.47
CA GLU A 208 17.85 -11.92 -19.40
C GLU A 208 16.96 -11.41 -18.26
N GLU A 209 15.88 -10.70 -18.58
CA GLU A 209 14.96 -10.16 -17.57
C GLU A 209 14.25 -11.29 -16.81
N LYS A 210 13.85 -12.37 -17.51
CA LYS A 210 13.28 -13.56 -16.89
C LYS A 210 14.27 -14.27 -15.99
N GLU A 211 15.54 -14.41 -16.39
CA GLU A 211 16.58 -14.99 -15.54
C GLU A 211 16.82 -14.12 -14.30
N ARG A 212 16.85 -12.78 -14.44
CA ARG A 212 16.94 -11.87 -13.30
C ARG A 212 15.76 -12.04 -12.35
N GLN A 213 14.54 -12.13 -12.87
CA GLN A 213 13.34 -12.34 -12.06
C GLN A 213 13.39 -13.70 -11.34
N GLU A 214 13.84 -14.76 -12.01
CA GLU A 214 14.04 -16.08 -11.39
C GLU A 214 15.13 -16.04 -10.33
N ARG A 215 16.26 -15.35 -10.56
CA ARG A 215 17.32 -15.18 -9.55
C ARG A 215 16.77 -14.51 -8.30
N ARG A 216 16.02 -13.42 -8.44
CA ARG A 216 15.35 -12.76 -7.31
C ARG A 216 14.42 -13.71 -6.56
N ARG A 217 13.57 -14.47 -7.28
CA ARG A 217 12.70 -15.48 -6.65
C ARG A 217 13.48 -16.58 -5.94
N ARG A 218 14.60 -17.03 -6.51
CA ARG A 218 15.47 -18.04 -5.87
C ARG A 218 16.15 -17.46 -4.64
N GLU A 219 16.58 -16.20 -4.68
CA GLU A 219 17.14 -15.49 -3.52
C GLU A 219 16.11 -15.36 -2.40
N ASP A 220 14.86 -14.98 -2.71
CA ASP A 220 13.77 -14.89 -1.75
C ASP A 220 13.48 -16.25 -1.07
N VAL A 221 13.43 -17.34 -1.85
CA VAL A 221 13.24 -18.70 -1.32
C VAL A 221 14.45 -19.15 -0.51
N ASN A 222 15.67 -18.86 -0.97
CA ASN A 222 16.88 -19.17 -0.24
C ASN A 222 16.97 -18.37 1.07
N GLN A 223 16.47 -17.14 1.10
CA GLN A 223 16.40 -16.33 2.32
C GLN A 223 15.43 -16.95 3.31
N ALA A 224 14.22 -17.30 2.88
CA ALA A 224 13.26 -18.02 3.73
C ALA A 224 13.80 -19.37 4.22
N ARG A 225 14.62 -20.05 3.41
CA ARG A 225 15.28 -21.31 3.78
C ARG A 225 16.45 -21.10 4.76
N ARG A 226 17.20 -20.02 4.61
CA ARG A 226 18.27 -19.62 5.57
C ARG A 226 17.70 -19.24 6.94
N GLU A 227 16.43 -18.85 7.01
CA GLU A 227 15.71 -18.60 8.25
C GLU A 227 15.19 -19.88 8.92
N ASP A 228 15.44 -21.07 8.35
CA ASP A 228 15.15 -22.35 9.00
C ASP A 228 16.22 -22.65 10.07
N PRO A 229 15.86 -22.66 11.37
CA PRO A 229 16.81 -22.92 12.44
C PRO A 229 17.50 -24.29 12.29
N GLU A 230 16.81 -25.28 11.72
CA GLU A 230 17.35 -26.65 11.58
C GLU A 230 18.51 -26.71 10.58
N GLU A 231 18.40 -25.98 9.47
CA GLU A 231 19.50 -25.90 8.49
C GLU A 231 20.69 -25.10 9.03
N GLN A 232 20.44 -24.03 9.80
CA GLN A 232 21.51 -23.26 10.44
C GLN A 232 22.31 -24.12 11.44
N LEU A 233 21.62 -24.95 12.24
CA LEU A 233 22.28 -25.88 13.14
C LEU A 233 23.17 -26.88 12.37
N GLN A 234 22.67 -27.45 11.28
CA GLN A 234 23.44 -28.38 10.45
C GLN A 234 24.67 -27.72 9.83
N GLN A 235 24.54 -26.47 9.36
CA GLN A 235 25.65 -25.68 8.83
C GLN A 235 26.70 -25.40 9.92
N CYS A 236 26.28 -24.93 11.09
CA CYS A 236 27.15 -24.67 12.24
C CYS A 236 27.91 -25.93 12.68
N GLN A 237 27.22 -27.08 12.77
CA GLN A 237 27.86 -28.36 13.11
C GLN A 237 28.89 -28.81 12.05
N SER A 238 28.58 -28.59 10.76
CA SER A 238 29.48 -28.89 9.65
C SER A 238 30.73 -28.01 9.67
N GLU A 239 30.59 -26.73 9.98
CA GLU A 239 31.71 -25.79 10.15
C GLU A 239 32.56 -26.14 11.36
N CYS A 240 31.95 -26.46 12.51
CA CYS A 240 32.66 -26.95 13.69
C CYS A 240 33.51 -28.19 13.36
N ARG A 241 32.98 -29.13 12.57
CA ARG A 241 33.71 -30.33 12.14
C ARG A 241 34.89 -30.02 11.22
N ARG A 242 34.82 -28.95 10.42
CA ARG A 242 35.90 -28.53 9.52
C ARG A 242 36.99 -27.74 10.24
N GLN A 243 36.63 -26.91 11.22
CA GLN A 243 37.56 -26.01 11.90
C GLN A 243 38.24 -26.63 13.12
N ALA A 244 37.60 -27.59 13.80
CA ALA A 244 38.17 -28.20 14.99
C ALA A 244 39.10 -29.37 14.63
N GLN A 245 40.41 -29.18 14.84
CA GLN A 245 41.40 -30.28 14.80
C GLN A 245 41.37 -31.14 16.08
N ASP A 246 40.85 -30.60 17.18
CA ASP A 246 40.79 -31.24 18.50
C ASP A 246 39.35 -31.66 18.85
N PRO A 247 39.10 -32.91 19.31
CA PRO A 247 37.77 -33.39 19.69
C PRO A 247 37.07 -32.54 20.76
N ARG A 248 37.80 -32.01 21.76
CA ARG A 248 37.22 -31.17 22.82
C ARG A 248 36.74 -29.82 22.28
N ARG A 249 37.49 -29.23 21.34
CA ARG A 249 37.07 -27.99 20.68
C ARG A 249 35.86 -28.23 19.78
N GLN A 250 35.80 -29.38 19.11
CA GLN A 250 34.65 -29.77 18.31
C GLN A 250 33.38 -29.90 19.16
N GLU A 251 33.48 -30.55 20.33
CA GLU A 251 32.35 -30.72 21.24
C GLU A 251 31.86 -29.38 21.81
N GLN A 252 32.78 -28.49 22.23
CA GLN A 252 32.42 -27.15 22.70
C GLN A 252 31.73 -26.32 21.61
N CYS A 253 32.22 -26.38 20.37
CA CYS A 253 31.62 -25.71 19.23
C CYS A 253 30.19 -26.24 18.95
N ARG A 254 30.02 -27.57 18.92
CA ARG A 254 28.72 -28.20 18.73
C ARG A 254 27.71 -27.81 19.82
N ARG A 255 28.12 -27.75 21.08
CA ARG A 255 27.25 -27.30 22.19
C ARG A 255 26.77 -25.87 21.99
N ARG A 256 27.65 -24.95 21.55
CA ARG A 256 27.26 -23.56 21.23
C ARG A 256 26.26 -23.49 20.07
N CYS A 257 26.46 -24.27 19.01
CA CYS A 257 25.49 -24.35 17.91
C CYS A 257 24.12 -24.85 18.39
N GLU A 258 24.09 -25.90 19.23
CA GLU A 258 22.85 -26.45 19.78
C GLU A 258 22.14 -25.46 20.73
N GLU A 259 22.89 -24.67 21.49
CA GLU A 259 22.36 -23.60 22.34
C GLU A 259 21.74 -22.46 21.51
N GLN A 260 22.43 -22.00 20.47
CA GLN A 260 21.91 -20.99 19.54
C GLN A 260 20.63 -21.47 18.84
N TYR A 261 20.61 -22.72 18.36
CA TYR A 261 19.41 -23.33 17.78
C TYR A 261 18.22 -23.32 18.74
N ARG A 262 18.45 -23.68 20.01
CA ARG A 262 17.39 -23.67 21.04
C ARG A 262 16.86 -22.26 21.27
N GLU A 263 17.75 -21.27 21.41
CA GLU A 263 17.35 -19.88 21.61
C GLU A 263 16.55 -19.35 20.41
N GLU A 264 16.99 -19.63 19.19
CA GLU A 264 16.31 -19.19 17.97
C GLU A 264 14.94 -19.86 17.80
N LYS A 265 14.87 -21.18 18.08
CA LYS A 265 13.60 -21.92 18.10
C LYS A 265 12.64 -21.40 19.16
N GLU A 266 13.14 -21.07 20.36
CA GLU A 266 12.32 -20.47 21.42
C GLU A 266 11.82 -19.08 21.03
N ARG A 267 12.67 -18.24 20.41
CA ARG A 267 12.25 -16.95 19.85
C ARG A 267 11.18 -17.12 18.78
N GLN A 268 11.34 -18.10 17.88
CA GLN A 268 10.36 -18.39 16.83
C GLN A 268 9.03 -18.87 17.42
N GLU A 269 9.08 -19.75 18.44
CA GLU A 269 7.89 -20.17 19.18
C GLU A 269 7.24 -19.01 19.92
N ARG A 270 8.01 -18.11 20.53
CA ARG A 270 7.50 -16.92 21.23
C ARG A 270 6.73 -16.02 20.26
N ARG A 271 7.27 -15.78 19.06
CA ARG A 271 6.55 -15.05 17.98
C ARG A 271 5.26 -15.76 17.59
N ARG A 272 5.30 -17.06 17.33
CA ARG A 272 4.09 -17.86 17.02
C ARG A 272 3.05 -17.81 18.14
N ARG A 273 3.49 -17.89 19.41
CA ARG A 273 2.61 -17.77 20.58
C ARG A 273 2.03 -16.36 20.69
N GLU A 274 2.79 -15.32 20.38
CA GLU A 274 2.29 -13.94 20.32
C GLU A 274 1.22 -13.79 19.23
N ASP A 275 1.44 -14.32 18.03
CA ASP A 275 0.45 -14.29 16.94
C ASP A 275 -0.84 -15.05 17.30
N VAL A 276 -0.70 -16.24 17.89
CA VAL A 276 -1.86 -17.04 18.36
C VAL A 276 -2.56 -16.37 19.54
N ASN A 277 -1.81 -15.78 20.48
CA ASN A 277 -2.39 -15.03 21.58
C ASN A 277 -3.06 -13.75 21.11
N GLN A 278 -2.55 -13.12 20.04
CA GLN A 278 -3.19 -11.98 19.42
C GLN A 278 -4.52 -12.39 18.79
N ALA A 279 -4.56 -13.50 18.06
CA ALA A 279 -5.78 -14.08 17.52
C ALA A 279 -6.76 -14.55 18.62
N ARG A 280 -6.26 -15.05 19.75
CA ARG A 280 -7.08 -15.51 20.89
C ARG A 280 -7.60 -14.36 21.75
N ARG A 281 -6.83 -13.27 21.90
CA ARG A 281 -7.29 -12.02 22.52
C ARG A 281 -8.44 -11.38 21.74
N GLU A 282 -8.64 -11.75 20.49
CA GLU A 282 -9.80 -11.35 19.69
C GLU A 282 -11.03 -12.25 19.89
N ASP A 283 -11.00 -13.24 20.78
CA ASP A 283 -12.20 -13.99 21.17
C ASP A 283 -13.02 -13.20 22.20
N PRO A 284 -14.16 -12.61 21.82
CA PRO A 284 -14.93 -11.77 22.72
C PRO A 284 -15.49 -12.59 23.89
N GLU A 285 -15.71 -13.90 23.72
CA GLU A 285 -16.35 -14.75 24.73
C GLU A 285 -15.43 -14.97 25.95
N GLU A 286 -14.13 -15.14 25.70
CA GLU A 286 -13.13 -15.29 26.76
C GLU A 286 -12.94 -13.95 27.52
N GLN A 287 -13.00 -12.81 26.83
CA GLN A 287 -12.97 -11.48 27.46
C GLN A 287 -14.17 -11.23 28.38
N LEU A 288 -15.37 -11.62 27.95
CA LEU A 288 -16.58 -11.50 28.78
C LEU A 288 -16.45 -12.34 30.06
N GLN A 289 -15.95 -13.57 29.95
CA GLN A 289 -15.73 -14.44 31.12
C GLN A 289 -14.69 -13.87 32.10
N GLN A 290 -13.60 -13.29 31.58
CA GLN A 290 -12.59 -12.61 32.40
C GLN A 290 -13.18 -11.39 33.12
N CYS A 291 -13.90 -10.53 32.39
CA CYS A 291 -14.57 -9.35 32.96
C CYS A 291 -15.57 -9.73 34.06
N GLN A 292 -16.40 -10.76 33.84
CA GLN A 292 -17.34 -11.27 34.84
C GLN A 292 -16.63 -11.83 36.09
N SER A 293 -15.50 -12.52 35.89
CA SER A 293 -14.68 -13.07 36.97
C SER A 293 -14.04 -11.97 37.82
N GLU A 294 -13.56 -10.89 37.18
CA GLU A 294 -13.02 -9.71 37.84
C GLU A 294 -14.10 -8.95 38.61
N CYS A 295 -15.27 -8.73 38.01
CA CYS A 295 -16.42 -8.13 38.69
C CYS A 295 -16.79 -8.90 39.96
N ARG A 296 -16.78 -10.24 39.91
CA ARG A 296 -17.04 -11.11 41.07
C ARG A 296 -15.99 -11.00 42.17
N ARG A 297 -14.74 -10.69 41.83
CA ARG A 297 -13.65 -10.52 42.80
C ARG A 297 -13.63 -9.12 43.42
N GLN A 298 -14.00 -8.08 42.66
CA GLN A 298 -13.90 -6.69 43.10
C GLN A 298 -15.14 -6.19 43.85
N ALA A 299 -16.33 -6.69 43.53
CA ALA A 299 -17.58 -6.22 44.15
C ALA A 299 -17.97 -7.09 45.36
N GLN A 300 -17.92 -6.51 46.56
CA GLN A 300 -18.51 -7.10 47.77
C GLN A 300 -20.04 -6.93 47.82
N ASP A 301 -20.57 -5.91 47.12
CA ASP A 301 -22.00 -5.61 47.06
C ASP A 301 -22.66 -6.26 45.81
N PRO A 302 -23.73 -7.05 45.96
CA PRO A 302 -24.46 -7.68 44.85
C PRO A 302 -24.93 -6.70 43.78
N ARG A 303 -25.36 -5.48 44.15
CA ARG A 303 -25.84 -4.49 43.17
C ARG A 303 -24.72 -3.96 42.28
N ARG A 304 -23.54 -3.71 42.87
CA ARG A 304 -22.35 -3.30 42.12
C ARG A 304 -21.83 -4.43 41.23
N GLN A 305 -21.97 -5.67 41.67
CA GLN A 305 -21.62 -6.84 40.87
C GLN A 305 -22.51 -6.97 39.64
N GLU A 306 -23.83 -6.76 39.78
CA GLU A 306 -24.76 -6.81 38.65
C GLU A 306 -24.52 -5.67 37.65
N GLU A 307 -24.29 -4.45 38.12
CA GLU A 307 -23.96 -3.31 37.24
C GLU A 307 -22.66 -3.55 36.45
N CYS A 308 -21.62 -4.06 37.12
CA CYS A 308 -20.35 -4.43 36.49
C CYS A 308 -20.57 -5.51 35.41
N ARG A 309 -21.33 -6.56 35.73
CA ARG A 309 -21.67 -7.63 34.78
C ARG A 309 -22.43 -7.10 33.55
N ARG A 310 -23.39 -6.19 33.73
CA ARG A 310 -24.12 -5.56 32.61
C ARG A 310 -23.17 -4.78 31.70
N ARG A 311 -22.23 -4.02 32.26
CA ARG A 311 -21.21 -3.30 31.46
C ARG A 311 -20.32 -4.26 30.67
N CYS A 312 -19.89 -5.38 31.28
CA CYS A 312 -19.14 -6.41 30.56
C CYS A 312 -19.94 -7.01 29.40
N GLU A 313 -21.24 -7.32 29.61
CA GLU A 313 -22.11 -7.88 28.58
C GLU A 313 -22.39 -6.88 27.44
N GLU A 314 -22.50 -5.58 27.75
CA GLU A 314 -22.63 -4.51 26.76
C GLU A 314 -21.35 -4.38 25.91
N GLN A 315 -20.17 -4.32 26.54
CA GLN A 315 -18.89 -4.30 25.84
C GLN A 315 -18.71 -5.53 24.93
N TYR A 316 -19.07 -6.73 25.42
CA TYR A 316 -19.04 -7.94 24.62
C TYR A 316 -19.91 -7.83 23.36
N ARG A 317 -21.13 -7.30 23.48
CA ARG A 317 -22.03 -7.11 22.34
C ARG A 317 -21.46 -6.13 21.32
N GLU A 318 -20.94 -4.99 21.78
CA GLU A 318 -20.31 -4.00 20.90
C GLU A 318 -19.09 -4.57 20.17
N GLU A 319 -18.22 -5.30 20.89
CA GLU A 319 -17.02 -5.91 20.30
C GLU A 319 -17.40 -7.01 19.30
N LYS A 320 -18.40 -7.83 19.62
CA LYS A 320 -18.94 -8.86 18.71
C LYS A 320 -19.53 -8.25 17.44
N GLU A 321 -20.28 -7.16 17.55
CA GLU A 321 -20.84 -6.45 16.40
C GLU A 321 -19.74 -5.85 15.52
N ARG A 322 -18.70 -5.26 16.14
CA ARG A 322 -17.51 -4.78 15.44
C ARG A 322 -16.79 -5.91 14.71
N GLN A 323 -16.63 -7.07 15.34
CA GLN A 323 -15.99 -8.23 14.74
C GLN A 323 -16.80 -8.79 13.56
N GLU A 324 -18.13 -8.87 13.70
CA GLU A 324 -19.01 -9.22 12.57
C GLU A 324 -18.92 -8.22 11.42
N ARG A 325 -18.85 -6.92 11.71
CA ARG A 325 -18.70 -5.88 10.69
C ARG A 325 -17.40 -6.06 9.91
N ARG A 326 -16.28 -6.31 10.61
CA ARG A 326 -14.98 -6.62 9.98
C ARG A 326 -15.06 -7.88 9.12
N ARG A 327 -15.62 -8.98 9.64
CA ARG A 327 -15.80 -10.22 8.86
C ARG A 327 -16.65 -10.00 7.60
N ARG A 328 -17.70 -9.19 7.67
CA ARG A 328 -18.52 -8.83 6.50
C ARG A 328 -17.73 -7.99 5.50
N GLU A 329 -16.91 -7.05 5.97
CA GLU A 329 -16.01 -6.26 5.13
C GLU A 329 -14.98 -7.13 4.40
N ASP A 330 -14.33 -8.07 5.11
CA ASP A 330 -13.36 -9.01 4.53
C ASP A 330 -13.99 -9.91 3.45
N VAL A 331 -15.17 -10.47 3.73
CA VAL A 331 -15.91 -11.30 2.74
C VAL A 331 -16.31 -10.47 1.52
N ASN A 332 -16.73 -9.22 1.73
CA ASN A 332 -17.05 -8.31 0.63
C ASN A 332 -15.81 -7.94 -0.18
N GLN A 333 -14.67 -7.74 0.48
CA GLN A 333 -13.39 -7.49 -0.16
C GLN A 333 -12.96 -8.70 -1.01
N ALA A 334 -12.97 -9.90 -0.46
CA ALA A 334 -12.65 -11.13 -1.19
C ALA A 334 -13.58 -11.35 -2.40
N ARG A 335 -14.87 -11.03 -2.26
CA ARG A 335 -15.82 -11.05 -3.40
C ARG A 335 -15.47 -10.01 -4.47
N ARG A 336 -15.06 -8.79 -4.08
CA ARG A 336 -14.63 -7.75 -5.02
C ARG A 336 -13.37 -8.17 -5.76
N GLU A 337 -12.40 -8.76 -5.07
CA GLU A 337 -11.17 -9.31 -5.65
C GLU A 337 -11.49 -10.45 -6.62
N THR A 338 -12.35 -11.40 -6.23
CA THR A 338 -12.78 -12.49 -7.11
C THR A 338 -13.48 -11.98 -8.37
N ARG A 339 -14.38 -10.99 -8.26
CA ARG A 339 -15.02 -10.34 -9.41
C ARG A 339 -14.00 -9.62 -10.29
N ARG A 340 -13.01 -8.95 -9.67
CA ARG A 340 -11.93 -8.27 -10.38
C ARG A 340 -11.11 -9.27 -11.19
N SER A 341 -10.64 -10.36 -10.58
CA SER A 341 -9.92 -11.44 -11.25
C SER A 341 -10.74 -12.08 -12.39
N SER A 342 -12.03 -12.32 -12.15
CA SER A 342 -12.94 -12.88 -13.17
C SER A 342 -13.14 -11.94 -14.36
N SER A 343 -13.27 -10.63 -14.11
CA SER A 343 -13.42 -9.62 -15.17
C SER A 343 -12.13 -9.41 -15.97
N SER A 344 -10.96 -9.58 -15.35
CA SER A 344 -9.68 -9.60 -16.04
C SER A 344 -9.57 -10.81 -16.98
N SER A 345 -9.93 -12.01 -16.52
CA SER A 345 -9.89 -13.23 -17.35
C SER A 345 -10.90 -13.23 -18.50
N ALA A 346 -12.09 -12.64 -18.31
CA ALA A 346 -13.10 -12.53 -19.36
C ALA A 346 -12.67 -11.60 -20.51
N ARG A 347 -11.89 -10.54 -20.22
CA ARG A 347 -11.36 -9.64 -21.26
C ARG A 347 -10.27 -10.29 -22.12
N VAL A 348 -9.46 -11.16 -21.52
CA VAL A 348 -8.44 -11.94 -22.27
C VAL A 348 -9.11 -12.93 -23.23
N SER A 349 -10.22 -13.55 -22.82
CA SER A 349 -10.95 -14.51 -23.68
C SER A 349 -11.78 -13.85 -24.79
N ALA A 350 -12.26 -12.62 -24.60
CA ALA A 350 -13.04 -11.89 -25.61
C ALA A 350 -12.18 -11.18 -26.67
N GLY A 351 -10.87 -11.00 -26.44
CA GLY A 351 -9.93 -10.38 -27.38
C GLY A 351 -9.38 -11.31 -28.47
N GLY A 352 -9.69 -12.61 -28.40
CA GLY A 352 -9.14 -13.65 -29.28
C GLY A 352 -10.08 -14.15 -30.39
N ARG A 353 -11.13 -13.40 -30.78
CA ARG A 353 -11.85 -13.73 -32.03
C ARG A 353 -11.07 -13.17 -33.21
N PRO A 354 -10.42 -14.01 -34.05
CA PRO A 354 -9.80 -13.52 -35.27
C PRO A 354 -10.87 -12.82 -36.11
N LYS A 355 -10.64 -11.55 -36.45
CA LYS A 355 -11.37 -10.88 -37.51
C LYS A 355 -11.12 -11.67 -38.80
N ILE A 356 -12.01 -12.59 -39.13
CA ILE A 356 -12.06 -13.16 -40.48
C ILE A 356 -12.35 -11.99 -41.42
N PRO A 357 -11.48 -11.70 -42.39
CA PRO A 357 -11.73 -10.63 -43.35
C PRO A 357 -13.01 -10.97 -44.12
N ALA A 358 -13.95 -10.02 -44.14
CA ALA A 358 -15.17 -10.12 -44.91
C ALA A 358 -14.82 -10.15 -46.42
N GLY A 359 -14.59 -11.35 -46.93
CA GLY A 359 -14.55 -11.63 -48.36
C GLY A 359 -15.96 -11.53 -48.92
N ARG A 360 -16.12 -10.66 -49.91
CA ARG A 360 -17.28 -10.57 -50.80
C ARG A 360 -17.59 -11.95 -51.37
N SER A 361 -18.76 -12.49 -51.04
CA SER A 361 -19.40 -13.55 -51.81
C SER A 361 -20.88 -13.26 -51.93
N SER A 362 -21.29 -13.22 -53.18
CA SER A 362 -22.60 -12.92 -53.73
C SER A 362 -23.67 -13.94 -53.33
N ALA A 363 -24.92 -13.45 -53.32
CA ALA A 363 -26.15 -14.17 -53.65
C ALA A 363 -26.50 -15.46 -52.86
N ALA A 364 -27.58 -15.40 -52.09
CA ALA A 364 -28.79 -16.18 -52.37
C ALA A 364 -29.89 -15.81 -51.37
N ALA A 365 -31.05 -15.45 -51.92
CA ALA A 365 -32.29 -15.24 -51.21
C ALA A 365 -32.80 -16.55 -50.60
N VAL A 366 -33.24 -16.54 -49.34
CA VAL A 366 -34.33 -17.42 -48.88
C VAL A 366 -35.18 -16.65 -47.88
N ALA A 367 -36.48 -16.72 -48.15
CA ALA A 367 -37.58 -16.04 -47.50
C ALA A 367 -37.93 -16.62 -46.11
N ARG A 368 -38.84 -15.89 -45.43
CA ARG A 368 -39.81 -16.38 -44.42
C ARG A 368 -39.20 -16.76 -43.05
N SER A 369 -39.78 -16.48 -41.89
CA SER A 369 -41.16 -16.16 -41.51
C SER A 369 -41.20 -15.29 -40.26
N SER A 370 -42.17 -14.39 -40.27
CA SER A 370 -42.77 -13.72 -39.13
C SER A 370 -43.52 -14.73 -38.23
N THR A 371 -43.16 -14.77 -36.94
CA THR A 371 -44.11 -15.18 -35.89
C THR A 371 -43.86 -14.36 -34.64
N GLY A 372 -44.82 -13.49 -34.33
CA GLY A 372 -44.86 -12.75 -33.08
C GLY A 372 -45.22 -13.64 -31.89
N ARG A 373 -44.79 -13.22 -30.70
CA ARG A 373 -45.42 -13.52 -29.40
C ARG A 373 -45.37 -12.24 -28.58
N ARG A 374 -46.48 -11.50 -28.52
CA ARG A 374 -47.54 -11.57 -27.50
C ARG A 374 -47.04 -11.43 -26.05
N ARG A 375 -47.31 -10.23 -25.52
CA ARG A 375 -47.55 -9.81 -24.14
C ARG A 375 -47.84 -10.93 -23.14
N LYS A 376 -47.29 -10.79 -21.93
CA LYS A 376 -48.07 -10.87 -20.69
C LYS A 376 -47.36 -10.08 -19.59
N GLY A 377 -47.98 -8.96 -19.21
CA GLY A 377 -47.70 -8.31 -17.94
C GLY A 377 -48.28 -9.14 -16.80
N LYS A 378 -47.66 -9.03 -15.63
CA LYS A 378 -48.25 -9.44 -14.37
C LYS A 378 -47.80 -8.45 -13.30
N SER A 379 -48.70 -7.52 -13.04
CA SER A 379 -48.83 -6.75 -11.80
C SER A 379 -49.56 -7.62 -10.78
N ASP A 380 -49.07 -7.64 -9.54
CA ASP A 380 -49.80 -7.92 -8.29
C ASP A 380 -48.93 -7.31 -7.16
N ALA A 381 -49.37 -6.23 -6.50
CA ALA A 381 -50.23 -6.21 -5.30
C ALA A 381 -49.49 -6.79 -4.07
N ALA A 382 -49.02 -5.93 -3.16
CA ALA A 382 -49.72 -5.50 -1.94
C ALA A 382 -49.78 -6.59 -0.85
N GLY A 383 -49.19 -6.30 0.31
CA GLY A 383 -49.29 -7.13 1.51
C GLY A 383 -48.70 -6.40 2.72
N ARG A 384 -49.55 -5.65 3.42
CA ARG A 384 -49.32 -5.21 4.80
C ARG A 384 -49.42 -6.41 5.73
N MET A 385 -48.56 -6.47 6.74
CA MET A 385 -48.94 -6.48 8.17
C MET A 385 -47.83 -5.82 8.97
#